data_AF-A0A2E2JL58-F1
#
_entry.id   AF-A0A2E2JL58-F1
#
_cell.length_a   1.000
_cell.length_b   1.000
_cell.length_c   1.000
_cell.angle_alpha   90.00
_cell.angle_beta   90.00
_cell.angle_gamma   90.00
#
_symmetry.space_group_name_H-M   'P 1'
#
loop_
_entity.id
_entity.type
_entity.pdbx_description
1 polymer ?
#
loop_
_entity_poly.entity_id
_entity_poly.type
_entity_poly.pdbx_seq_one_letter_code
_entity_poly.pdbx_strand_id
1 'polypeptide(L)' 'MTDNRYGGIAFGAAIGTGLGALLGAFVLDNVALGIAVGIAIGAGFGNTIGRHF' A
#
# COMPACT_ATOMS: atom_id res chain seq x y z
N MET A 1 -5.49 -19.99 12.94
CA MET A 1 -6.46 -19.09 12.26
C MET A 1 -5.82 -17.70 12.07
N THR A 2 -4.65 -17.61 11.45
CA THR A 2 -3.87 -16.34 11.33
C THR A 2 -4.01 -15.66 9.96
N ASP A 3 -5.02 -16.04 9.18
CA ASP A 3 -5.17 -15.71 7.75
C ASP A 3 -5.51 -14.23 7.48
N ASN A 4 -6.24 -13.57 8.40
CA ASN A 4 -6.78 -12.22 8.15
C ASN A 4 -5.72 -11.10 8.14
N ARG A 5 -4.60 -11.28 8.86
CA ARG A 5 -3.55 -10.26 9.00
C ARG A 5 -2.66 -10.17 7.76
N TYR A 6 -2.38 -11.32 7.13
CA TYR A 6 -1.59 -11.36 5.90
C TYR A 6 -2.38 -10.81 4.71
N GLY A 7 -3.69 -11.09 4.65
CA GLY A 7 -4.58 -10.53 3.64
C GLY A 7 -4.65 -9.01 3.68
N GLY A 8 -4.79 -8.41 4.86
CA GLY A 8 -4.84 -6.95 5.01
C GLY A 8 -3.56 -6.22 4.58
N ILE A 9 -2.39 -6.78 4.91
CA ILE A 9 -1.10 -6.19 4.52
C ILE A 9 -0.83 -6.40 3.03
N ALA A 10 -1.12 -7.59 2.48
CA ALA A 10 -0.94 -7.88 1.06
C ALA A 10 -1.90 -7.06 0.19
N PHE A 11 -3.16 -6.92 0.61
CA PHE A 11 -4.14 -6.07 -0.06
C PHE A 11 -3.77 -4.60 0.02
N GLY A 12 -3.33 -4.14 1.20
CA GLY A 12 -2.80 -2.79 1.40
C GLY A 12 -1.60 -2.51 0.53
N ALA A 13 -0.64 -3.45 0.42
CA ALA A 13 0.52 -3.32 -0.45
C ALA A 13 0.14 -3.32 -1.94
N ALA A 14 -0.81 -4.16 -2.38
CA ALA A 14 -1.26 -4.21 -3.77
C ALA A 14 -2.00 -2.93 -4.20
N ILE A 15 -2.86 -2.38 -3.34
CA ILE A 15 -3.51 -1.09 -3.61
C ILE A 15 -2.48 0.05 -3.50
N GLY A 16 -1.59 -0.03 -2.52
CA GLY A 16 -0.50 0.90 -2.32
C GLY A 16 0.45 1.01 -3.50
N THR A 17 0.86 -0.10 -4.12
CA THR A 17 1.69 -0.08 -5.33
C THR A 17 0.96 0.52 -6.52
N GLY A 18 -0.31 0.18 -6.73
CA GLY A 18 -1.11 0.70 -7.85
C GLY A 18 -1.36 2.21 -7.74
N LEU A 19 -1.82 2.67 -6.57
CA LEU A 19 -2.03 4.10 -6.31
C LEU A 19 -0.71 4.86 -6.22
N GLY A 20 0.33 4.27 -5.64
CA GLY A 20 1.66 4.84 -5.54
C GLY A 20 2.31 5.03 -6.90
N ALA A 21 2.22 4.04 -7.80
CA ALA A 21 2.70 4.17 -9.17
C ALA A 21 1.98 5.30 -9.91
N LEU A 22 0.66 5.39 -9.76
CA LEU A 22 -0.14 6.44 -10.41
C LEU A 22 0.20 7.83 -9.87
N LEU A 23 0.26 7.99 -8.54
CA LEU A 23 0.63 9.24 -7.89
C LEU A 23 2.10 9.61 -8.16
N GLY A 24 3.01 8.63 -8.20
CA GLY A 24 4.43 8.85 -8.54
C GLY A 24 4.62 9.33 -9.97
N ALA A 25 3.90 8.72 -10.91
CA ALA A 25 3.90 9.13 -12.31
C ALA A 25 3.29 10.52 -12.49
N PHE A 26 2.26 10.86 -11.72
CA PHE A 26 1.47 12.08 -11.94
C PHE A 26 1.95 13.29 -11.13
N VAL A 27 2.52 13.09 -9.94
CA VAL A 27 2.86 14.15 -8.99
C VAL A 27 4.37 14.35 -8.85
N LEU A 28 5.15 13.27 -8.94
CA LEU A 28 6.57 13.29 -8.60
C LEU A 28 7.49 13.25 -9.84
N ASP A 29 6.94 13.09 -11.05
CA ASP A 29 7.67 12.77 -12.30
C ASP A 29 8.63 11.57 -12.11
N ASN A 30 8.37 10.77 -11.08
CA ASN A 30 9.27 9.73 -10.61
C ASN A 30 8.45 8.58 -10.01
N VAL A 31 8.15 7.64 -10.90
CA VAL A 31 7.35 6.44 -10.62
C VAL A 31 7.94 5.63 -9.47
N ALA A 32 9.26 5.53 -9.37
CA ALA A 32 9.92 4.75 -8.32
C ALA A 32 9.63 5.31 -6.91
N LEU A 33 9.62 6.63 -6.77
CA LEU A 33 9.37 7.28 -5.49
C LEU A 33 7.90 7.18 -5.10
N GLY A 34 6.98 7.30 -6.05
CA GLY A 34 5.56 7.08 -5.78
C GLY A 34 5.22 5.62 -5.43
N ILE A 35 5.84 4.64 -6.08
CA ILE A 35 5.67 3.22 -5.70
C ILE A 35 6.14 3.00 -4.26
N ALA A 36 7.31 3.54 -3.87
CA ALA A 36 7.83 3.40 -2.52
C ALA A 36 6.89 4.04 -1.47
N VAL A 37 6.40 5.24 -1.74
CA VAL A 37 5.44 5.94 -0.87
C VAL A 37 4.10 5.19 -0.81
N GLY A 38 3.60 4.73 -1.93
CA GLY A 38 2.36 3.97 -2.00
C GLY A 38 2.42 2.64 -1.28
N ILE A 39 3.52 1.88 -1.40
CA ILE A 39 3.75 0.66 -0.60
C ILE A 39 3.78 0.99 0.89
N ALA A 40 4.51 2.03 1.30
CA ALA A 40 4.63 2.41 2.70
C ALA A 40 3.26 2.81 3.31
N ILE A 41 2.48 3.60 2.58
CA ILE A 41 1.12 3.99 3.00
C ILE A 41 0.20 2.77 2.98
N GLY A 42 0.22 1.98 1.92
CA GLY A 42 -0.62 0.80 1.74
C GLY A 42 -0.38 -0.28 2.79
N ALA A 43 0.89 -0.57 3.11
CA ALA A 43 1.25 -1.50 4.18
C ALA A 43 0.87 -0.96 5.57
N GLY A 44 1.06 0.34 5.81
CA GLY A 44 0.64 1.01 7.05
C GLY A 44 -0.87 0.99 7.26
N PHE A 45 -1.63 1.29 6.20
CA PHE A 45 -3.09 1.24 6.21
C PHE A 45 -3.61 -0.19 6.33
N GLY A 46 -3.05 -1.15 5.59
CA GLY A 46 -3.39 -2.57 5.67
C GLY A 46 -3.15 -3.15 7.07
N ASN A 47 -2.07 -2.76 7.74
CA ASN A 47 -1.79 -3.14 9.12
C ASN A 47 -2.70 -2.44 10.14
N THR A 48 -3.12 -1.20 9.87
CA THR A 48 -4.02 -0.43 10.75
C THR A 48 -5.46 -0.93 10.66
N ILE A 49 -5.97 -1.14 9.44
CA ILE A 49 -7.33 -1.64 9.19
C ILE A 49 -7.44 -3.13 9.56
N GLY A 50 -6.43 -3.94 9.23
CA GLY A 50 -6.37 -5.36 9.62
C GLY A 50 -6.20 -5.61 11.12
N ARG A 51 -5.99 -4.55 11.92
CA ARG A 51 -6.05 -4.60 13.39
C ARG A 51 -7.45 -4.28 13.95
N HIS A 52 -8.35 -3.71 13.16
CA HIS A 52 -9.66 -3.22 13.60
C HIS A 52 -10.85 -4.05 13.06
N PHE A 53 -10.61 -5.06 12.21
CA PHE A 53 -11.56 -6.03 11.68
C PHE A 53 -11.17 -7.45 12.09
#